data_AF-F2VQX8-F1
#
_entry.id   AF-F2VQX8-F1
#
_cell.length_a   1.000
_cell.length_b   1.000
_cell.length_c   1.000
_cell.angle_alpha   90.00
_cell.angle_beta   90.00
_cell.angle_gamma   90.00
#
_symmetry.space_group_name_H-M   'P 1'
#
loop_
_entity.id
_entity.type
_entity.pdbx_description
1 polymer ?
#
loop_
_entity_poly.entity_id
_entity_poly.type
_entity_poly.pdbx_seq_one_letter_code
_entity_poly.pdbx_strand_id
1 'polypeptide(L)'
;MDITIVMLNGTSHTLSVHPEDTVGSLKQRIQDRFGVPCEKQKLMFVNGQKTHLSNDVMPISSYGLHPGAKVSLLVIEPPTIQVFVRNEKGKLNTYDIKADETVDNLKRRVQSR
;
A
#
# COMPACT_ATOMS: atom_id res chain seq x y z
N MET A 1 16.15 -14.44 1.38
CA MET A 1 15.76 -14.76 2.77
C MET A 1 14.27 -14.96 2.84
N ASP A 2 13.79 -15.78 3.77
CA ASP A 2 12.37 -16.02 3.94
C ASP A 2 11.83 -15.19 5.10
N ILE A 3 10.70 -14.53 4.90
CA ILE A 3 9.95 -13.80 5.92
C ILE A 3 8.53 -14.35 6.02
N THR A 4 7.88 -14.16 7.15
CA THR A 4 6.48 -14.59 7.36
C THR A 4 5.56 -13.38 7.34
N ILE A 5 4.58 -13.38 6.45
CA ILE A 5 3.48 -12.41 6.46
C ILE A 5 2.36 -12.96 7.34
N VAL A 6 1.98 -12.20 8.37
CA VAL A 6 0.90 -12.54 9.30
C VAL A 6 -0.30 -11.64 9.00
N MET A 7 -1.42 -12.25 8.63
CA MET A 7 -2.68 -11.55 8.37
C MET A 7 -3.50 -11.38 9.66
N LEU A 8 -4.45 -10.44 9.65
CA LEU A 8 -5.34 -10.18 10.79
C LEU A 8 -6.23 -11.36 11.20
N ASN A 9 -6.61 -12.20 10.24
CA ASN A 9 -7.38 -13.43 10.49
C ASN A 9 -6.53 -14.54 11.17
N GLY A 10 -5.25 -14.27 11.48
CA GLY A 10 -4.32 -15.22 12.09
C GLY A 10 -3.58 -16.12 11.10
N THR A 11 -3.89 -16.09 9.80
CA THR A 11 -3.18 -16.91 8.80
C THR A 11 -1.79 -16.36 8.55
N SER A 12 -0.80 -17.26 8.43
CA SER A 12 0.60 -16.93 8.22
C SER A 12 1.11 -17.56 6.93
N HIS A 13 1.88 -16.82 6.15
CA HIS A 13 2.41 -17.28 4.87
C HIS A 13 3.86 -16.83 4.68
N THR A 14 4.74 -17.75 4.25
CA THR A 14 6.16 -17.45 4.03
C THR A 14 6.40 -16.87 2.64
N LEU A 15 7.03 -15.70 2.56
CA LEU A 15 7.50 -15.07 1.31
C LEU A 15 9.03 -15.08 1.26
N SER A 16 9.58 -15.51 0.12
CA SER A 16 11.00 -15.36 -0.18
C SER A 16 11.27 -13.98 -0.80
N VAL A 17 12.20 -13.25 -0.20
CA VAL A 17 12.57 -11.86 -0.57
C VAL A 17 14.08 -11.68 -0.54
N HIS A 18 14.59 -10.68 -1.24
CA HIS A 18 16.00 -10.29 -1.14
C HIS A 18 16.18 -9.18 -0.09
N PRO A 19 17.26 -9.13 0.72
CA PRO A 19 17.46 -8.04 1.70
C PRO A 19 17.42 -6.63 1.09
N GLU A 20 17.88 -6.50 -0.16
CA GLU A 20 17.87 -5.26 -0.94
C GLU A 20 16.54 -4.99 -1.67
N ASP A 21 15.56 -5.89 -1.57
CA ASP A 21 14.20 -5.61 -2.06
C ASP A 21 13.68 -4.38 -1.31
N THR A 22 13.06 -3.43 -2.03
CA THR A 22 12.44 -2.27 -1.39
C THR A 22 11.12 -2.65 -0.74
N VAL A 23 10.64 -1.84 0.21
CA VAL A 23 9.29 -2.02 0.80
C VAL A 23 8.20 -2.02 -0.29
N GLY A 24 8.34 -1.20 -1.33
CA GLY A 24 7.41 -1.20 -2.46
C GLY A 24 7.39 -2.53 -3.21
N SER A 25 8.55 -3.14 -3.45
CA SER A 25 8.63 -4.46 -4.08
C SER A 25 8.05 -5.58 -3.19
N LEU A 26 8.23 -5.49 -1.87
CA LEU A 26 7.58 -6.40 -0.91
C LEU A 26 6.04 -6.26 -0.99
N LYS A 27 5.52 -5.04 -1.01
CA LYS A 27 4.08 -4.79 -1.16
C LYS A 27 3.55 -5.37 -2.47
N GLN A 28 4.29 -5.21 -3.57
CA GLN A 28 3.90 -5.81 -4.85
C GLN A 28 3.81 -7.34 -4.77
N ARG A 29 4.79 -8.01 -4.16
CA ARG A 29 4.75 -9.46 -3.94
C ARG A 29 3.55 -9.89 -3.09
N ILE A 30 3.19 -9.10 -2.08
CA ILE A 30 2.00 -9.33 -1.25
C ILE A 30 0.73 -9.14 -2.08
N GLN A 31 0.67 -8.14 -2.95
CA GLN A 31 -0.45 -7.94 -3.88
C GLN A 31 -0.60 -9.15 -4.81
N ASP A 32 0.48 -9.58 -5.44
CA ASP A 32 0.46 -10.69 -6.39
C ASP A 32 0.00 -12.01 -5.73
N ARG A 33 0.36 -12.23 -4.47
CA ARG A 33 0.06 -13.47 -3.75
C ARG A 33 -1.28 -13.49 -3.03
N PHE A 34 -1.70 -12.34 -2.49
CA PHE A 34 -2.87 -12.26 -1.61
C PHE A 34 -3.99 -11.38 -2.18
N GLY A 35 -3.77 -10.73 -3.33
CA GLY A 35 -4.75 -9.87 -3.98
C GLY A 35 -5.04 -8.55 -3.26
N VAL A 36 -4.22 -8.17 -2.28
CA VAL A 36 -4.38 -6.92 -1.53
C VAL A 36 -3.65 -5.79 -2.26
N PRO A 37 -4.33 -4.75 -2.77
CA PRO A 37 -3.65 -3.65 -3.46
C PRO A 37 -2.59 -2.95 -2.59
N CYS A 38 -1.44 -2.60 -3.17
CA CYS A 38 -0.29 -2.01 -2.46
C CYS A 38 -0.65 -0.83 -1.54
N GLU A 39 -1.54 0.06 -1.98
CA GLU A 39 -2.00 1.24 -1.24
C GLU A 39 -2.88 0.92 -0.03
N LYS A 40 -3.48 -0.28 -0.02
CA LYS A 40 -4.26 -0.80 1.11
C LYS A 40 -3.41 -1.59 2.10
N GLN A 41 -2.12 -1.77 1.83
CA GLN A 41 -1.23 -2.55 2.69
C GLN A 41 -0.53 -1.65 3.71
N LYS A 42 -0.82 -1.89 5.00
CA LYS A 42 -0.03 -1.35 6.11
C LYS A 42 0.80 -2.46 6.75
N LEU A 43 2.10 -2.44 6.47
CA LEU A 43 3.05 -3.44 6.95
C LEU A 43 3.68 -2.98 8.28
N MET A 44 3.81 -3.91 9.22
CA MET A 44 4.43 -3.66 10.52
C MET A 44 5.36 -4.82 10.90
N PHE A 45 6.55 -4.48 11.38
CA PHE A 45 7.53 -5.41 11.91
C PHE A 45 7.81 -5.08 13.38
N VAL A 46 8.04 -6.10 14.20
CA VAL A 46 8.37 -5.92 15.63
C VAL A 46 9.75 -6.51 15.90
N ASN A 47 10.72 -5.65 16.18
CA ASN A 47 12.07 -6.02 16.65
C ASN A 47 12.41 -5.18 17.88
N GLY A 48 11.84 -5.57 19.03
CA GLY A 48 11.83 -4.76 20.25
C GLY A 48 10.78 -3.63 20.22
N GLN A 49 10.68 -2.90 19.10
CA GLN A 49 9.67 -1.85 18.86
C GLN A 49 8.83 -2.15 17.61
N LYS A 50 7.59 -1.62 17.58
CA LYS A 50 6.73 -1.62 16.40
C LYS A 50 7.25 -0.61 15.37
N THR A 51 7.73 -1.11 14.24
CA THR A 51 8.23 -0.33 13.12
C THR A 51 7.30 -0.48 11.91
N HIS A 52 6.81 0.64 11.38
CA HIS A 52 6.02 0.64 10.15
C HIS A 52 6.95 0.65 8.94
N LEU A 53 6.72 -0.24 7.98
CA LEU A 53 7.41 -0.24 6.69
C LEU A 53 6.67 0.71 5.74
N SER A 54 6.94 2.01 5.85
CA SER A 54 6.19 3.06 5.16
C SER A 54 6.91 3.69 3.96
N ASN A 55 8.22 3.56 3.83
CA ASN A 55 8.97 4.14 2.72
C ASN A 55 9.23 3.09 1.64
N ASP A 56 8.49 3.21 0.53
CA ASP A 56 8.50 2.23 -0.56
C ASP A 56 9.82 2.13 -1.33
N VAL A 57 10.72 3.11 -1.16
CA VAL A 57 12.05 3.12 -1.79
C VAL A 57 13.13 2.52 -0.88
N MET A 58 12.88 2.46 0.43
CA MET A 58 13.87 1.94 1.37
C MET A 58 13.98 0.40 1.26
N PRO A 59 15.20 -0.16 1.25
CA PRO A 59 15.43 -1.59 1.34
C PRO A 59 14.80 -2.19 2.61
N ILE A 60 14.28 -3.42 2.53
CA ILE A 60 13.73 -4.09 3.71
C ILE A 60 14.81 -4.35 4.79
N SER A 61 16.07 -4.53 4.38
CA SER A 61 17.22 -4.67 5.28
C SER A 61 17.43 -3.45 6.17
N SER A 62 17.13 -2.23 5.70
CA SER A 62 17.31 -1.00 6.48
C SER A 62 16.39 -0.92 7.71
N TYR A 63 15.29 -1.69 7.70
CA TYR A 63 14.37 -1.81 8.82
C TYR A 63 14.74 -2.94 9.79
N GLY A 64 15.85 -3.64 9.54
CA GLY A 64 16.31 -4.76 10.36
C GLY A 64 15.53 -6.06 10.12
N LEU A 65 14.87 -6.21 8.96
CA LEU A 65 14.25 -7.49 8.61
C LEU A 65 15.34 -8.54 8.40
N HIS A 66 15.19 -9.66 9.09
CA HIS A 66 16.11 -10.80 9.05
C HIS A 66 15.38 -12.06 8.59
N PRO A 67 16.09 -13.15 8.23
CA PRO A 67 15.46 -14.42 7.93
C PRO A 67 14.55 -14.88 9.08
N GLY A 68 13.35 -15.34 8.76
CA GLY A 68 12.31 -15.73 9.71
C GLY A 68 11.53 -14.58 10.35
N ALA A 69 11.81 -13.32 10.01
CA ALA A 69 11.09 -12.17 10.54
C ALA A 69 9.57 -12.27 10.24
N LYS A 70 8.75 -11.87 11.21
CA LYS A 70 7.28 -11.82 11.08
C LYS A 70 6.81 -10.40 10.81
N VAL A 71 6.20 -10.18 9.66
CA VAL A 71 5.62 -8.89 9.25
C VAL A 71 4.10 -9.01 9.29
N SER A 72 3.44 -8.19 10.10
CA SER A 72 1.99 -8.08 10.13
C SER A 72 1.50 -7.28 8.92
N LEU A 73 0.49 -7.80 8.23
CA LEU A 73 -0.25 -7.12 7.17
C LEU A 73 -1.61 -6.68 7.71
N LEU A 74 -1.82 -5.36 7.81
CA LEU A 74 -3.11 -4.76 8.06
C LEU A 74 -3.66 -4.20 6.74
N VAL A 75 -4.89 -4.61 6.38
CA VAL A 75 -5.61 -4.05 5.24
C VAL A 75 -6.34 -2.79 5.69
N ILE A 76 -6.07 -1.66 5.03
CA ILE A 76 -6.67 -0.36 5.34
C ILE A 76 -7.38 0.22 4.11
N GLU A 77 -8.37 1.08 4.34
CA GLU A 77 -8.84 2.00 3.30
C GLU A 77 -8.01 3.30 3.41
N PRO A 78 -7.19 3.63 2.41
CA PRO A 78 -6.43 4.88 2.42
C PRO A 78 -7.38 6.09 2.36
N PRO A 79 -6.96 7.26 2.89
CA PRO A 79 -7.75 8.48 2.78
C PRO A 79 -7.96 8.86 1.32
N THR A 80 -9.08 9.51 1.03
CA THR A 80 -9.33 10.09 -0.29
C THR A 80 -8.47 11.34 -0.49
N ILE A 81 -8.09 11.58 -1.73
CA ILE A 81 -7.36 12.75 -2.18
C ILE A 81 -8.37 13.74 -2.75
N GLN A 82 -8.36 14.97 -2.28
CA GLN A 82 -9.17 16.03 -2.88
C GLN A 82 -8.47 16.59 -4.11
N VAL A 83 -9.19 16.60 -5.23
CA VAL A 83 -8.77 17.23 -6.48
C VAL A 83 -9.77 18.29 -6.90
N PHE A 84 -9.26 19.33 -7.55
CA PHE A 84 -10.06 20.45 -8.04
C PHE A 84 -10.11 20.44 -9.56
N VAL A 85 -11.32 20.39 -10.13
CA VAL A 85 -11.54 20.41 -11.57
C VAL A 85 -12.16 21.75 -11.95
N ARG A 86 -11.44 22.52 -12.77
CA ARG A 86 -11.90 23.79 -13.34
C ARG A 86 -12.47 23.55 -14.74
N ASN A 87 -13.68 24.05 -14.99
CA ASN A 87 -14.26 24.02 -16.33
C ASN A 87 -13.86 25.25 -17.17
N GLU A 88 -14.22 25.27 -18.45
CA GLU A 88 -13.91 26.37 -19.38
C GLU A 88 -14.53 27.71 -18.98
N LYS A 89 -15.61 27.69 -18.18
CA LYS A 89 -16.25 28.89 -17.63
C LYS A 89 -15.56 29.40 -16.35
N GLY A 90 -14.45 28.79 -15.94
CA GLY A 90 -13.71 29.13 -14.72
C GLY A 90 -14.33 28.61 -13.42
N LYS A 91 -15.44 27.86 -13.46
CA LYS A 91 -16.07 27.27 -12.27
C LYS A 91 -15.21 26.12 -11.73
N LEU A 92 -14.85 26.19 -10.46
CA LEU A 92 -14.13 25.15 -9.74
C LEU A 92 -15.10 24.18 -9.06
N ASN A 93 -14.84 22.88 -9.18
CA ASN A 93 -15.55 21.83 -8.46
C ASN A 93 -14.54 20.91 -7.76
N THR A 94 -14.87 20.48 -6.54
CA THR A 94 -14.04 19.57 -5.75
C THR A 94 -14.51 18.14 -5.91
N TYR A 95 -13.57 17.20 -6.03
CA TYR A 95 -13.82 15.77 -6.08
C TYR A 95 -12.88 15.05 -5.12
N ASP A 96 -13.43 14.17 -4.29
CA ASP A 96 -12.65 13.16 -3.58
C ASP A 96 -12.38 12.00 -4.54
N ILE A 97 -11.10 11.62 -4.69
CA ILE A 97 -10.66 10.47 -5.47
C ILE A 97 -9.87 9.50 -4.60
N LYS A 98 -9.84 8.22 -4.99
CA LYS A 98 -8.92 7.25 -4.40
C LYS A 98 -7.63 7.16 -5.22
N ALA A 99 -6.54 6.71 -4.60
CA ALA A 99 -5.26 6.54 -5.29
C ALA A 99 -5.31 5.52 -6.44
N ASP A 100 -6.24 4.55 -6.35
CA ASP A 100 -6.52 3.52 -7.36
C ASP A 100 -7.60 3.93 -8.38
N GLU A 101 -8.17 5.14 -8.27
CA GLU A 101 -9.21 5.61 -9.19
C GLU A 101 -8.61 6.02 -10.55
N THR A 102 -9.17 5.48 -11.63
CA THR A 102 -8.74 5.82 -12.99
C THR A 102 -9.26 7.19 -13.43
N VAL A 103 -8.53 7.84 -14.34
CA VAL A 103 -8.95 9.11 -14.96
C VAL A 103 -10.30 8.97 -15.66
N ASP A 104 -10.58 7.83 -16.29
CA ASP A 104 -11.86 7.61 -16.97
C ASP A 104 -13.04 7.49 -15.99
N ASN A 105 -12.83 6.90 -14.80
CA ASN A 105 -13.82 6.91 -13.73
C ASN A 105 -14.11 8.34 -13.26
N LEU A 106 -13.06 9.13 -13.05
CA LEU A 106 -13.19 10.53 -12.68
C LEU A 106 -13.95 11.33 -13.76
N LYS A 107 -13.60 11.15 -15.05
CA LYS A 107 -14.30 11.81 -16.17
C LYS A 107 -15.79 11.50 -16.18
N ARG A 108 -16.18 10.23 -15.97
CA ARG A 108 -17.60 9.84 -15.88
C ARG A 108 -18.34 10.56 -14.75
N ARG A 109 -17.69 10.71 -13.58
CA ARG A 109 -18.26 11.47 -12.44
C ARG A 109 -18.42 12.95 -12.75
N VAL A 110 -17.43 13.54 -13.44
CA VAL A 110 -17.49 14.94 -13.88
C VAL A 110 -18.63 15.16 -14.89
N GLN A 111 -18.85 14.21 -15.80
CA GLN A 111 -19.91 14.30 -16.83
C GLN A 111 -21.32 14.08 -16.30
N SER A 112 -21.48 13.30 -15.22
CA SER A 112 -22.80 12.94 -14.66
C SER A 112 -23.41 14.05 -13.79
N ARG A 113 -22.83 15.25 -13.78
CA ARG A 113 -23.18 16.36 -12.90
C ARG A 113 -23.53 17.62 -13.68
#